data_AF-A0A327YVI8-F1
#
_entry.id   AF-A0A327YVI8-F1
#
_cell.length_a   1.000
_cell.length_b   1.000
_cell.length_c   1.000
_cell.angle_alpha   90.00
_cell.angle_beta   90.00
_cell.angle_gamma   90.00
#
_symmetry.space_group_name_H-M   'P 1'
#
loop_
_entity.id
_entity.type
_entity.pdbx_description
1 polymer ?
#
loop_
_entity_poly.entity_id
_entity_poly.type
_entity_poly.pdbx_seq_one_letter_code
_entity_poly.pdbx_strand_id
1 'polypeptide(L)'
;MRDERNYTFDAGGSRAMTEYITHRRAQPHFANARPIRTALDRARLRQTNRLFETVTGPLDPVALGTITGADIRPSRVLARGLGVDRATKETSA
;
A
#
# COMPACT_ATOMS: atom_id res chain seq x y z
N MET A 1 14.31 7.07 8.95
CA MET A 1 13.16 7.79 9.53
C MET A 1 12.12 6.73 9.88
N ARG A 2 12.00 6.36 11.17
CA ARG A 2 10.91 5.50 11.67
C ARG A 2 9.69 6.40 11.86
N ASP A 3 8.54 5.99 11.37
CA ASP A 3 7.27 6.62 11.76
C ASP A 3 7.11 6.47 13.28
N GLU A 4 6.41 7.39 13.96
CA GLU A 4 6.10 7.34 15.41
C GLU A 4 5.44 6.02 15.87
N ARG A 5 5.09 5.15 14.92
CA ARG A 5 4.34 3.91 15.08
C ARG A 5 5.17 2.62 14.93
N ASN A 6 6.51 2.70 14.92
CA ASN A 6 7.43 1.54 14.92
C ASN A 6 7.21 0.49 13.80
N TYR A 7 6.68 0.87 12.64
CA TYR A 7 6.55 -0.03 11.49
C TYR A 7 7.80 -0.02 10.61
N THR A 8 8.15 -1.18 10.08
CA THR A 8 9.19 -1.38 9.08
C THR A 8 8.63 -2.08 7.86
N PHE A 9 9.18 -1.79 6.68
CA PHE A 9 8.92 -2.58 5.49
C PHE A 9 9.89 -3.75 5.41
N ASP A 10 9.41 -4.90 4.94
CA ASP A 10 10.30 -5.89 4.36
C ASP A 10 10.78 -5.44 2.96
N ALA A 11 11.59 -6.26 2.30
CA ALA A 11 12.05 -5.98 0.94
C ALA A 11 10.87 -5.86 -0.06
N GLY A 12 9.83 -6.67 0.12
CA GLY A 12 8.65 -6.68 -0.75
C GLY A 12 7.76 -5.44 -0.59
N GLY A 13 7.58 -4.98 0.64
CA GLY A 13 6.83 -3.79 1.03
C GLY A 13 7.53 -2.53 0.58
N SER A 14 8.87 -2.48 0.72
CA SER A 14 9.67 -1.37 0.21
C SER A 14 9.51 -1.23 -1.30
N ARG A 15 9.66 -2.32 -2.05
CA ARG A 15 9.47 -2.35 -3.50
C ARG A 15 8.05 -1.95 -3.90
N ALA A 16 7.04 -2.51 -3.25
CA ALA A 16 5.64 -2.20 -3.54
C ALA A 16 5.29 -0.73 -3.24
N MET A 17 5.90 -0.14 -2.20
CA MET A 17 5.72 1.28 -1.91
C MET A 17 6.39 2.18 -2.95
N THR A 18 7.58 1.83 -3.43
CA THR A 18 8.24 2.56 -4.53
C THR A 18 7.42 2.52 -5.82
N GLU A 19 6.88 1.35 -6.16
CA GLU A 19 5.93 1.19 -7.28
C GLU A 19 4.69 2.08 -7.06
N TYR A 20 4.09 2.03 -5.87
CA TYR A 20 2.91 2.84 -5.51
C TYR A 20 3.16 4.35 -5.69
N ILE A 21 4.29 4.87 -5.18
CA ILE A 21 4.63 6.29 -5.28
C ILE A 21 4.79 6.70 -6.74
N THR A 22 5.50 5.88 -7.54
CA THR A 22 5.71 6.14 -8.97
C THR A 22 4.38 6.24 -9.72
N HIS A 23 3.48 5.28 -9.52
CA HIS A 23 2.15 5.29 -10.14
C HIS A 23 1.28 6.45 -9.63
N ARG A 24 1.29 6.73 -8.32
CA ARG A 24 0.41 7.75 -7.73
C ARG A 24 0.79 9.16 -8.16
N ARG A 25 2.08 9.43 -8.39
CA ARG A 25 2.60 10.71 -8.89
C ARG A 25 2.13 11.04 -10.31
N ALA A 26 1.85 10.03 -11.13
CA ALA A 26 1.36 10.21 -12.50
C ALA A 26 -0.16 10.42 -12.59
N GLN A 27 -0.92 10.17 -11.52
CA GLN A 27 -2.37 10.35 -11.48
C GLN A 27 -2.75 11.80 -11.16
N PRO A 28 -3.91 12.29 -11.65
CA PRO A 28 -4.38 13.64 -11.36
C PRO A 28 -4.56 13.91 -9.86
N HIS A 29 -4.54 15.19 -9.49
CA HIS A 29 -4.72 15.69 -8.12
C HIS A 29 -3.81 15.01 -7.09
N PHE A 30 -2.50 14.93 -7.36
CA PHE A 30 -1.54 14.40 -6.41
C PHE A 30 -1.25 15.41 -5.28
N ALA A 31 -1.81 15.16 -4.10
CA ALA A 31 -1.65 15.99 -2.91
C ALA A 31 -0.40 15.63 -2.07
N ASN A 32 0.71 15.25 -2.71
CA ASN A 32 2.00 14.93 -2.10
C ASN A 32 1.91 13.91 -0.94
N ALA A 33 2.07 14.37 0.30
CA ALA A 33 2.15 13.51 1.48
C ALA A 33 0.81 12.84 1.85
N ARG A 34 -0.33 13.46 1.53
CA ARG A 34 -1.66 12.93 1.94
C ARG A 34 -1.95 11.54 1.35
N PRO A 35 -1.83 11.31 0.03
CA PRO A 35 -2.01 9.98 -0.55
C PRO A 35 -1.07 8.93 0.04
N ILE A 36 0.18 9.30 0.34
CA ILE A 36 1.18 8.39 0.93
C ILE A 36 0.74 7.97 2.34
N ARG A 37 0.35 8.91 3.20
CA ARG A 37 -0.20 8.60 4.53
C ARG A 37 -1.44 7.71 4.44
N THR A 38 -2.39 8.05 3.56
CA THR A 38 -3.58 7.22 3.35
C THR A 38 -3.24 5.81 2.85
N ALA A 39 -2.19 5.65 2.04
CA ALA A 39 -1.73 4.33 1.61
C ALA A 39 -1.13 3.53 2.76
N LEU A 40 -0.30 4.16 3.59
CA LEU A 40 0.27 3.56 4.80
C LEU A 40 -0.80 3.12 5.80
N ASP A 41 -1.81 3.96 6.06
CA ASP A 41 -2.91 3.64 6.97
C ASP A 41 -3.71 2.42 6.46
N ARG A 42 -3.96 2.35 5.15
CA ARG A 42 -4.64 1.19 4.53
C ARG A 42 -3.77 -0.07 4.53
N ALA A 43 -2.47 0.07 4.29
CA ALA A 43 -1.54 -1.05 4.38
C ALA A 43 -1.51 -1.61 5.80
N ARG A 44 -1.52 -0.74 6.82
CA ARG A 44 -1.61 -1.15 8.22
C ARG A 44 -2.88 -1.96 8.51
N LEU A 45 -4.04 -1.48 8.07
CA LEU A 45 -5.30 -2.21 8.26
C LEU A 45 -5.24 -3.62 7.62
N ARG A 46 -4.69 -3.71 6.41
CA ARG A 46 -4.54 -4.98 5.70
C ARG A 46 -3.54 -5.90 6.38
N GLN A 47 -2.45 -5.35 6.91
CA GLN A 47 -1.46 -6.10 7.67
C GLN A 47 -2.09 -6.71 8.92
N THR A 48 -2.89 -5.94 9.67
CA THR A 48 -3.63 -6.45 10.83
C THR A 48 -4.57 -7.59 10.41
N ASN A 49 -5.37 -7.41 9.36
CA ASN A 49 -6.29 -8.44 8.89
C ASN A 49 -5.54 -9.69 8.43
N ARG A 50 -4.45 -9.54 7.67
CA ARG A 50 -3.59 -10.66 7.25
C ARG A 50 -3.07 -11.42 8.46
N LEU A 51 -2.53 -10.73 9.47
CA LEU A 51 -2.02 -11.40 10.67
C LEU A 51 -3.14 -12.11 11.43
N PHE A 52 -4.32 -11.50 11.53
CA PHE A 52 -5.48 -12.14 12.15
C PHE A 52 -5.94 -13.41 11.43
N GLU A 53 -5.91 -13.41 10.09
CA GLU A 53 -6.35 -14.55 9.26
C GLU A 53 -5.30 -15.66 9.14
N THR A 54 -4.01 -15.34 9.20
CA THR A 54 -2.91 -16.28 8.87
C THR A 54 -2.20 -16.86 10.08
N VAL A 55 -2.28 -16.22 11.24
CA VAL A 55 -1.50 -16.62 12.42
C VAL A 55 -2.30 -17.61 13.26
N THR A 56 -1.81 -18.83 13.38
CA THR A 56 -2.39 -19.91 14.21
C THR A 56 -1.60 -20.17 15.49
N GLY A 57 -0.82 -19.20 15.98
CA GLY A 57 0.05 -19.34 17.15
C GLY A 57 0.60 -18.01 17.71
N PRO A 58 1.58 -18.06 18.62
CA PRO A 58 2.18 -16.86 19.20
C PRO A 58 2.79 -15.96 18.14
N LEU A 59 2.57 -14.65 18.27
CA LEU A 59 2.96 -13.66 17.28
C LEU A 59 4.20 -12.88 17.71
N ASP A 60 5.21 -12.85 16.85
CA ASP A 60 6.46 -12.11 17.06
C ASP A 60 6.23 -10.59 16.93
N PRO A 61 6.75 -9.76 17.87
CA PRO A 61 6.81 -8.31 17.72
C PRO A 61 7.35 -7.82 16.37
N VAL A 62 8.32 -8.52 15.77
CA VAL A 62 8.84 -8.17 14.44
C VAL A 62 7.77 -8.37 13.37
N ALA A 63 7.01 -9.46 13.43
CA ALA A 63 5.92 -9.73 12.51
C ALA A 63 4.78 -8.70 12.67
N LEU A 64 4.49 -8.27 13.91
CA LEU A 64 3.53 -7.20 14.21
C LEU A 64 3.93 -5.84 13.62
N GLY A 65 5.23 -5.54 13.60
CA GLY A 65 5.78 -4.30 13.05
C GLY A 65 6.08 -4.33 11.55
N THR A 66 5.92 -5.47 10.87
CA THR A 66 6.35 -5.62 9.47
C THR A 66 5.20 -5.48 8.49
N ILE A 67 5.28 -4.46 7.64
CA ILE A 67 4.41 -4.28 6.47
C ILE A 67 5.07 -4.96 5.27
N THR A 68 4.34 -5.83 4.59
CA THR A 68 4.85 -6.60 3.45
C THR A 68 4.26 -6.11 2.14
N GLY A 69 4.76 -6.64 1.02
CA GLY A 69 4.19 -6.39 -0.30
C GLY A 69 2.69 -6.73 -0.40
N ALA A 70 2.23 -7.76 0.33
CA ALA A 70 0.83 -8.19 0.32
C ALA A 70 -0.14 -7.12 0.86
N ASP A 71 0.34 -6.21 1.70
CA ASP A 71 -0.49 -5.16 2.29
C ASP A 71 -0.66 -3.96 1.34
N ILE A 72 0.33 -3.72 0.49
CA ILE A 72 0.40 -2.55 -0.38
C ILE A 72 -0.17 -2.88 -1.77
N ARG A 73 0.16 -4.04 -2.34
CA ARG A 73 -0.23 -4.45 -3.71
C ARG A 73 -1.74 -4.43 -4.00
N PRO A 74 -2.65 -4.74 -3.05
CA PRO A 74 -4.09 -4.62 -3.27
C PRO A 74 -4.59 -3.16 -3.38
N SER A 75 -3.70 -2.17 -3.34
CA SER A 75 -4.08 -0.77 -3.54
C SER A 75 -4.65 -0.56 -4.95
N ARG A 76 -5.77 0.15 -5.07
CA ARG A 76 -6.37 0.46 -6.37
C ARG A 76 -5.42 1.22 -7.30
N VAL A 77 -4.50 2.00 -6.73
CA VAL A 77 -3.46 2.71 -7.49
C VAL A 77 -2.55 1.74 -8.24
N LEU A 78 -2.29 0.56 -7.66
CA LEU A 78 -1.51 -0.51 -8.28
C LEU A 78 -2.40 -1.44 -9.12
N ALA A 79 -3.63 -1.72 -8.67
CA ALA A 79 -4.57 -2.58 -9.40
C ALA A 79 -5.08 -1.95 -10.71
N ARG A 80 -5.15 -0.61 -10.81
CA ARG A 80 -5.65 0.10 -12.00
C ARG A 80 -4.60 0.34 -13.08
N GLY A 81 -3.34 -0.02 -12.83
CA GLY A 81 -2.23 0.08 -13.79
C GLY A 81 -2.28 -0.93 -14.95
N LEU A 82 -3.22 -1.89 -14.93
CA LEU A 82 -3.36 -2.94 -15.95
C LEU A 82 -4.54 -2.72 -16.93
N GLY A 83 -5.04 -1.49 -17.11
CA GLY A 83 -5.84 -1.15 -18.30
C GLY A 83 -7.27 -0.66 -18.08
N VAL A 84 -7.57 0.05 -16.98
CA VAL A 84 -8.92 0.62 -16.76
C VAL A 84 -9.00 2.15 -16.89
N ASP A 85 -7.87 2.86 -16.83
CA ASP A 85 -7.86 4.32 -16.94
C ASP A 85 -7.94 4.86 -18.39
N ARG A 86 -7.83 3.99 -19.41
CA ARG A 86 -8.14 4.38 -20.80
C ARG A 86 -9.65 4.52 -21.04
N ALA A 87 -10.47 3.69 -20.39
CA ALA A 87 -11.91 3.67 -20.62
C ALA A 87 -12.64 4.91 -20.08
N THR A 88 -12.14 5.54 -19.00
CA THR A 88 -12.81 6.73 -18.44
C THR A 88 -12.50 8.01 -19.22
N LYS A 89 -11.46 8.02 -20.08
CA LYS A 89 -11.16 9.18 -20.94
C LYS A 89 -11.97 9.19 -22.25
N GLU A 90 -12.58 8.08 -22.65
CA GLU A 90 -13.35 7.99 -23.91
C GLU A 90 -14.85 8.25 -23.74
N THR A 91 -15.41 8.24 -22.52
CA THR A 91 -16.85 8.48 -22.28
C THR A 91 -17.18 9.96 -21.96
N SER A 92 -16.23 10.88 -22.15
CA SER A 92 -16.46 12.33 -21.96
C SER A 92 -15.99 13.16 -23.15
N ALA A 93 -16.07 12.60 -24.35
CA ALA A 93 -15.97 13.31 -25.63
C ALA A 93 -17.32 13.32 -26.33
#